data_AF-A0A6G6SPU5-F1
#
_entry.id   AF-A0A6G6SPU5-F1
#
_cell.length_a   1.000
_cell.length_b   1.000
_cell.length_c   1.000
_cell.angle_alpha   90.00
_cell.angle_beta   90.00
_cell.angle_gamma   90.00
#
_symmetry.space_group_name_H-M   'P 1'
#
loop_
_entity.id
_entity.type
_entity.pdbx_description
1 polymer ?
#
loop_
_entity_poly.entity_id
_entity_poly.type
_entity_poly.pdbx_seq_one_letter_code
_entity_poly.pdbx_strand_id
1 'polypeptide(L)'
;MENSQFMDLCEQLKAAGATNPKSWANSELQENIPQFARFLVLKGLTDIYRDVEENISEMDIYSDEATEIYQKLASQFDKQELKELLHSYGKSIIGKVIDMLDEGYLYSVNDNVGWSLMELDDKGTTTGRLIQGLHEDFIEFEESELTPDTKA
;
A
#
# COMPACT_ATOMS: atom_id res chain seq x y z
N MET A 1 14.11 19.75 20.72
CA MET A 1 14.05 18.27 20.61
C MET A 1 12.95 17.89 19.63
N GLU A 2 11.71 18.34 19.81
CA GLU A 2 10.61 18.18 18.82
C GLU A 2 10.98 18.66 17.41
N ASN A 3 11.70 19.77 17.28
CA ASN A 3 12.11 20.31 15.97
C ASN A 3 13.15 19.44 15.25
N SER A 4 13.95 18.62 15.95
CA SER A 4 14.90 17.71 15.29
C SER A 4 14.18 16.49 14.74
N GLN A 5 13.35 15.87 15.58
CA GLN A 5 12.58 14.67 15.21
C GLN A 5 11.62 14.95 14.04
N PHE A 6 10.97 16.12 14.01
CA PHE A 6 10.12 16.53 12.90
C PHE A 6 10.89 16.62 11.57
N MET A 7 12.08 17.22 11.60
CA MET A 7 12.92 17.35 10.40
C MET A 7 13.41 16.00 9.92
N ASP A 8 13.84 15.12 10.84
CA ASP A 8 14.30 13.77 10.52
C ASP A 8 13.18 12.93 9.89
N LEU A 9 11.95 13.01 10.40
CA LEU A 9 10.77 12.37 9.82
C LEU A 9 10.44 12.90 8.43
N CYS A 10 10.49 14.23 8.24
CA CYS A 10 10.24 14.84 6.94
C CYS A 10 11.25 14.38 5.89
N GLU A 11 12.53 14.24 6.27
CA GLU A 11 13.57 13.74 5.36
C GLU A 11 13.35 12.28 5.00
N GLN A 12 12.98 11.43 5.96
CA GLN A 12 12.66 10.02 5.72
C GLN A 12 11.44 9.84 4.81
N LEU A 13 10.34 10.55 5.08
CA LEU A 13 9.14 10.54 4.25
C LEU A 13 9.42 11.02 2.82
N LYS A 14 10.20 12.10 2.69
CA LYS A 14 10.62 12.59 1.37
C LYS A 14 11.48 11.57 0.63
N ALA A 15 12.42 10.92 1.33
CA ALA A 15 13.25 9.87 0.74
C ALA A 15 12.43 8.63 0.34
N ALA A 16 11.35 8.34 1.06
CA ALA A 16 10.40 7.30 0.71
C ALA A 16 9.44 7.70 -0.44
N GLY A 17 9.48 8.96 -0.91
CA GLY A 17 8.71 9.43 -2.06
C GLY A 17 7.44 10.22 -1.72
N ALA A 18 7.22 10.60 -0.45
CA ALA A 18 6.08 11.42 -0.08
C ALA A 18 6.18 12.82 -0.70
N THR A 19 5.13 13.26 -1.39
CA THR A 19 5.07 14.63 -1.94
C THR A 19 4.75 15.68 -0.87
N ASN A 20 4.05 15.30 0.21
CA ASN A 20 3.74 16.18 1.33
C ASN A 20 4.28 15.64 2.68
N PRO A 21 5.61 15.51 2.85
CA PRO A 21 6.22 14.87 4.03
C PRO A 21 5.91 15.59 5.35
N LYS A 22 5.63 16.90 5.31
CA LYS A 22 5.29 17.68 6.51
C LYS A 22 3.93 17.28 7.09
N SER A 23 2.97 16.91 6.25
CA SER A 23 1.64 16.51 6.71
C SER A 23 1.72 15.22 7.53
N TRP A 24 2.34 14.19 6.95
CA TRP A 24 2.61 12.91 7.61
C TRP A 24 3.42 13.06 8.90
N ALA A 25 4.52 13.83 8.87
CA ALA A 25 5.35 14.05 10.05
C ALA A 25 4.63 14.80 11.18
N ASN A 26 3.78 15.78 10.85
CA ASN A 26 2.97 16.49 11.86
C ASN A 26 1.97 15.54 12.52
N SER A 27 1.25 14.74 11.74
CA SER A 27 0.27 13.79 12.29
C SER A 27 0.95 12.74 13.19
N GLU A 28 2.11 12.20 12.80
CA GLU A 28 2.87 11.28 13.66
C GLU A 28 3.18 11.87 15.03
N LEU A 29 3.72 13.09 15.05
CA LEU A 29 4.16 13.73 16.29
C LEU A 29 2.99 14.22 17.15
N GLN A 30 1.88 14.64 16.55
CA GLN A 30 0.71 15.14 17.29
C GLN A 30 -0.17 14.01 17.81
N GLU A 31 -0.33 12.93 17.06
CA GLU A 31 -1.27 11.85 17.35
C GLU A 31 -0.58 10.60 17.94
N ASN A 32 0.75 10.55 17.88
CA ASN A 32 1.56 9.41 18.33
C ASN A 32 1.15 8.10 17.65
N ILE A 33 0.89 8.18 16.35
CA ILE A 33 0.60 7.04 15.46
C ILE A 33 1.77 6.86 14.47
N PRO A 34 2.07 5.62 14.03
CA PRO A 34 3.25 5.35 13.21
C PRO A 34 3.01 5.74 11.74
N GLN A 35 2.84 7.03 11.44
CA GLN A 35 2.52 7.52 10.10
C GLN A 35 3.58 7.17 9.07
N PHE A 36 4.86 7.20 9.42
CA PHE A 36 5.89 6.80 8.49
C PHE A 36 5.76 5.32 8.11
N ALA A 37 5.46 4.44 9.07
CA ALA A 37 5.21 3.03 8.78
C ALA A 37 3.95 2.82 7.92
N ARG A 38 2.86 3.54 8.20
CA ARG A 38 1.64 3.53 7.36
C ARG A 38 1.95 3.95 5.93
N PHE A 39 2.67 5.06 5.76
CA PHE A 39 3.09 5.55 4.44
C PHE A 39 3.87 4.48 3.67
N LEU A 40 4.81 3.78 4.31
CA LEU A 40 5.58 2.71 3.66
C LEU A 40 4.69 1.54 3.22
N VAL A 41 3.70 1.14 4.03
CA VAL A 41 2.72 0.11 3.66
C VAL A 41 1.89 0.57 2.48
N LEU A 42 1.30 1.77 2.53
CA LEU A 42 0.47 2.32 1.46
C LEU A 42 1.24 2.46 0.16
N LYS A 43 2.49 2.92 0.22
CA LYS A 43 3.40 2.97 -0.93
C LYS A 43 3.61 1.59 -1.53
N GLY A 44 3.99 0.59 -0.72
CA GLY A 44 4.24 -0.76 -1.22
C GLY A 44 3.01 -1.38 -1.87
N LEU A 45 1.83 -1.23 -1.24
CA LEU A 45 0.56 -1.68 -1.80
C LEU A 45 0.19 -0.94 -3.10
N THR A 46 0.52 0.35 -3.18
CA THR A 46 0.34 1.17 -4.37
C THR A 46 1.23 0.72 -5.51
N ASP A 47 2.52 0.49 -5.24
CA ASP A 47 3.47 -0.01 -6.23
C ASP A 47 3.01 -1.36 -6.80
N ILE A 48 2.47 -2.26 -5.94
CA ILE A 48 1.94 -3.56 -6.36
C ILE A 48 0.84 -3.43 -7.41
N TYR A 49 -0.24 -2.66 -7.15
CA TYR A 49 -1.37 -2.66 -8.09
C TYR A 49 -1.08 -1.84 -9.37
N ARG A 50 -0.12 -0.90 -9.31
CA ARG A 50 0.27 -0.07 -10.46
C ARG A 50 1.08 -0.84 -11.49
N ASP A 51 1.84 -1.84 -11.06
CA ASP A 51 2.64 -2.67 -11.97
C ASP A 51 1.79 -3.74 -12.66
N VAL A 52 0.90 -3.29 -13.55
CA VAL A 52 -0.02 -4.17 -14.27
C VAL A 52 0.72 -5.19 -15.14
N GLU A 53 1.84 -4.82 -15.75
CA GLU A 53 2.59 -5.72 -16.63
C GLU A 53 3.27 -6.83 -15.84
N GLU A 54 3.92 -6.51 -14.72
CA GLU A 54 4.49 -7.54 -13.84
C GLU A 54 3.39 -8.43 -13.27
N ASN A 55 2.27 -7.83 -12.81
CA ASN A 55 1.15 -8.61 -12.31
C ASN A 55 0.58 -9.57 -13.35
N ILE A 56 0.48 -9.18 -14.63
CA ILE A 56 0.07 -10.09 -15.71
C ILE A 56 1.06 -11.26 -15.82
N SER A 57 2.36 -10.99 -15.80
CA SER A 57 3.40 -12.02 -15.85
C SER A 57 3.33 -12.98 -14.65
N GLU A 58 3.04 -12.45 -13.46
CA GLU A 58 2.91 -13.22 -12.22
C GLU A 58 1.64 -14.10 -12.19
N MET A 59 0.61 -13.83 -13.01
CA MET A 59 -0.62 -14.63 -13.02
C MET A 59 -0.35 -16.11 -13.36
N ASP A 60 0.68 -16.40 -14.16
CA ASP A 60 1.04 -17.76 -14.56
C ASP A 60 1.53 -18.61 -13.37
N ILE A 61 1.92 -18.00 -12.25
CA ILE A 61 2.22 -18.73 -11.00
C ILE A 61 0.95 -19.38 -10.43
N TYR A 62 -0.21 -18.78 -10.66
CA TYR A 62 -1.48 -19.17 -10.05
C TYR A 62 -2.44 -19.85 -11.05
N SER A 63 -2.21 -19.71 -12.35
CA SER A 63 -2.98 -20.38 -13.41
C SER A 63 -2.17 -20.49 -14.69
N ASP A 64 -2.00 -21.71 -15.18
CA ASP A 64 -1.23 -22.01 -16.39
C ASP A 64 -1.80 -21.33 -17.66
N GLU A 65 -3.06 -20.90 -17.65
CA GLU A 65 -3.75 -20.31 -18.79
C GLU A 65 -3.97 -18.79 -18.70
N ALA A 66 -3.63 -18.15 -17.58
CA ALA A 66 -4.03 -16.76 -17.32
C ALA A 66 -3.43 -15.78 -18.35
N THR A 67 -2.13 -15.88 -18.64
CA THR A 67 -1.49 -15.04 -19.65
C THR A 67 -2.04 -15.32 -21.05
N GLU A 68 -2.33 -16.57 -21.39
CA GLU A 68 -2.94 -16.93 -22.68
C GLU A 68 -4.32 -16.30 -22.84
N ILE A 69 -5.13 -16.32 -21.78
CA ILE A 69 -6.45 -15.67 -21.75
C ILE A 69 -6.29 -14.16 -21.94
N TYR A 70 -5.36 -13.51 -21.23
CA TYR A 70 -5.10 -12.08 -21.40
C TYR A 70 -4.66 -11.76 -22.82
N GLN A 71 -3.72 -12.51 -23.41
CA GLN A 71 -3.26 -12.31 -24.78
C GLN A 71 -4.41 -12.45 -25.79
N LYS A 72 -5.30 -13.43 -25.59
CA LYS A 72 -6.49 -13.59 -26.41
C LYS A 72 -7.41 -12.39 -26.30
N LEU A 73 -7.65 -11.85 -25.11
CA LEU A 73 -8.45 -10.63 -24.91
C LEU A 73 -7.79 -9.41 -25.55
N ALA A 74 -6.48 -9.21 -25.34
CA ALA A 74 -5.71 -8.11 -25.92
C ALA A 74 -5.61 -8.17 -27.46
N SER A 75 -5.90 -9.33 -28.08
CA SER A 75 -6.04 -9.44 -29.54
C SER A 75 -7.39 -8.92 -30.08
N GLN A 76 -8.39 -8.77 -29.22
CA GLN A 76 -9.76 -8.39 -29.58
C GLN A 76 -10.14 -6.99 -29.08
N PHE A 77 -9.51 -6.54 -27.99
CA PHE A 77 -9.78 -5.25 -27.35
C PHE A 77 -8.54 -4.37 -27.32
N ASP A 78 -8.73 -3.08 -27.04
CA ASP A 78 -7.62 -2.17 -26.86
C ASP A 78 -6.78 -2.58 -25.64
N LYS A 79 -5.46 -2.71 -25.85
CA LYS A 79 -4.54 -3.17 -24.81
C LYS A 79 -4.44 -2.19 -23.66
N GLN A 80 -4.54 -0.88 -23.93
CA GLN A 80 -4.45 0.16 -22.90
C GLN A 80 -5.71 0.17 -22.04
N GLU A 81 -6.90 0.09 -22.64
CA GLU A 81 -8.16 -0.01 -21.90
C GLU A 81 -8.20 -1.27 -21.00
N LEU A 82 -7.70 -2.42 -21.49
CA LEU A 82 -7.58 -3.62 -20.68
C LEU A 82 -6.65 -3.45 -19.47
N LYS A 83 -5.52 -2.76 -19.66
CA LYS A 83 -4.61 -2.47 -18.55
C LYS A 83 -5.22 -1.50 -17.53
N GLU A 84 -5.95 -0.50 -17.97
CA GLU A 84 -6.67 0.42 -17.08
C GLU A 84 -7.74 -0.29 -16.26
N LEU A 85 -8.41 -1.28 -16.87
CA LEU A 85 -9.32 -2.18 -16.15
C LEU A 85 -8.58 -3.01 -15.10
N LEU A 86 -7.46 -3.65 -15.46
CA LEU A 86 -6.68 -4.48 -14.54
C LEU A 86 -6.06 -3.65 -13.40
N HIS A 87 -5.61 -2.43 -13.69
CA HIS A 87 -5.16 -1.45 -12.71
C HIS A 87 -6.26 -1.15 -11.68
N SER A 88 -7.47 -0.80 -12.16
CA SER A 88 -8.62 -0.50 -11.30
C SER A 88 -9.07 -1.72 -10.49
N TYR A 89 -9.04 -2.90 -11.11
CA TYR A 89 -9.32 -4.17 -10.43
C TYR A 89 -8.30 -4.44 -9.32
N GLY A 90 -7.00 -4.30 -9.61
CA GLY A 90 -5.92 -4.43 -8.64
C GLY A 90 -6.09 -3.48 -7.47
N LYS A 91 -6.32 -2.18 -7.73
CA LYS A 91 -6.59 -1.18 -6.68
C LYS A 91 -7.78 -1.57 -5.80
N SER A 92 -8.85 -2.10 -6.40
CA SER A 92 -10.02 -2.58 -5.64
C SER A 92 -9.74 -3.81 -4.79
N ILE A 93 -8.90 -4.76 -5.25
CA ILE A 93 -8.48 -5.91 -4.45
C ILE A 93 -7.62 -5.46 -3.27
N ILE A 94 -6.66 -4.55 -3.49
CA ILE A 94 -5.83 -3.97 -2.43
C ILE A 94 -6.69 -3.27 -1.38
N GLY A 95 -7.70 -2.48 -1.78
CA GLY A 95 -8.63 -1.87 -0.82
C GLY A 95 -9.31 -2.89 0.09
N LYS A 96 -9.75 -4.04 -0.46
CA LYS A 96 -10.33 -5.13 0.34
C LYS A 96 -9.34 -5.81 1.27
N VAL A 97 -8.08 -5.94 0.86
CA VAL A 97 -7.01 -6.45 1.72
C VAL A 97 -6.77 -5.49 2.88
N ILE A 98 -6.75 -4.18 2.60
CA ILE A 98 -6.60 -3.13 3.62
C ILE A 98 -7.74 -3.18 4.63
N ASP A 99 -8.99 -3.30 4.19
CA ASP A 99 -10.14 -3.48 5.09
C ASP A 99 -9.93 -4.68 6.04
N MET A 100 -9.48 -5.81 5.48
CA MET A 100 -9.21 -7.02 6.25
C MET A 100 -8.03 -6.86 7.23
N LEU A 101 -6.99 -6.12 6.84
CA LEU A 101 -5.85 -5.79 7.70
C LEU A 101 -6.25 -4.91 8.89
N ASP A 102 -7.10 -3.92 8.67
CA ASP A 102 -7.56 -3.00 9.70
C ASP A 102 -8.60 -3.62 10.64
N GLU A 103 -9.47 -4.49 10.13
CA GLU A 103 -10.40 -5.24 10.98
C GLU A 103 -9.65 -6.20 11.90
N GLY A 104 -8.64 -6.92 11.41
CA GLY A 104 -7.77 -7.75 12.25
C GLY A 104 -8.43 -9.02 12.80
N TYR A 105 -9.60 -9.40 12.28
CA TYR A 105 -10.27 -10.67 12.58
C TYR A 105 -11.08 -11.14 11.38
N LEU A 106 -11.22 -12.46 11.24
CA LEU A 106 -12.08 -13.07 10.24
C LEU A 106 -13.44 -13.37 10.89
N TYR A 107 -14.47 -12.60 10.53
CA TYR A 107 -15.85 -12.91 10.92
C TYR A 107 -16.14 -14.40 10.70
N SER A 108 -16.89 -15.00 11.62
CA SER A 108 -17.37 -16.40 11.57
C SER A 108 -16.39 -17.53 11.92
N VAL A 109 -15.10 -17.25 12.17
CA VAL A 109 -14.13 -18.32 12.52
C VAL A 109 -13.99 -18.50 14.04
N ASN A 110 -13.80 -17.42 14.80
CA ASN A 110 -13.72 -17.42 16.27
C ASN A 110 -13.59 -15.98 16.83
N ASP A 111 -14.48 -15.55 17.73
CA ASP A 111 -14.41 -14.22 18.37
C ASP A 111 -13.26 -14.10 19.40
N ASN A 112 -12.53 -15.18 19.67
CA ASN A 112 -11.51 -15.23 20.72
C ASN A 112 -10.07 -14.96 20.23
N VAL A 113 -9.83 -14.82 18.92
CA VAL A 113 -8.48 -14.62 18.37
C VAL A 113 -8.51 -13.54 17.28
N GLY A 114 -7.77 -12.46 17.52
CA GLY A 114 -7.49 -11.41 16.54
C GLY A 114 -6.00 -11.26 16.27
N TRP A 115 -5.66 -10.44 15.29
CA TRP A 115 -4.29 -10.10 14.90
C TRP A 115 -4.24 -8.64 14.41
N SER A 116 -3.05 -8.08 14.32
CA SER A 116 -2.85 -6.69 13.88
C SER A 116 -1.47 -6.52 13.26
N LEU A 117 -1.32 -5.54 12.37
CA LEU A 117 -0.02 -5.08 11.93
C LEU A 117 0.62 -4.17 13.00
N MET A 118 1.92 -4.32 13.20
CA MET A 118 2.66 -3.59 14.23
C MET A 118 3.98 -3.09 13.67
N GLU A 119 4.34 -1.87 14.03
CA GLU A 119 5.61 -1.29 13.64
C GLU A 119 6.78 -2.00 14.34
N LEU A 120 7.87 -2.14 13.61
CA LEU A 120 9.15 -2.64 14.11
C LEU A 120 10.17 -1.51 14.19
N ASP A 121 11.05 -1.57 15.19
CA ASP A 121 12.23 -0.71 15.29
C ASP A 121 13.37 -1.16 14.36
N ASP A 122 14.49 -0.45 14.42
CA ASP A 122 15.71 -0.73 13.63
C ASP A 122 16.35 -2.10 13.91
N LYS A 123 15.91 -2.80 14.96
CA LYS A 123 16.37 -4.14 15.34
C LYS A 123 15.33 -5.22 15.04
N GLY A 124 14.19 -4.85 14.45
CA GLY A 124 13.09 -5.77 14.19
C GLY A 124 12.26 -6.11 15.43
N THR A 125 12.38 -5.33 16.50
CA THR A 125 11.55 -5.49 17.71
C THR A 125 10.27 -4.69 17.56
N THR A 126 9.15 -5.24 17.98
CA THR A 126 7.86 -4.53 17.97
C THR A 126 7.91 -3.28 18.85
N THR A 127 7.50 -2.13 18.31
CA THR A 127 7.44 -0.88 19.07
C THR A 127 6.19 -0.78 19.94
N GLY A 128 5.21 -1.65 19.71
CA GLY A 128 3.88 -1.58 20.32
C GLY A 128 2.93 -0.59 19.63
N ARG A 129 3.41 0.17 18.63
CA ARG A 129 2.57 1.05 17.81
C ARG A 129 1.88 0.23 16.71
N LEU A 130 0.55 0.28 16.68
CA LEU A 130 -0.25 -0.43 15.69
C LEU A 130 -0.25 0.33 14.36
N ILE A 131 -0.09 -0.42 13.26
CA ILE A 131 -0.35 0.08 11.91
C ILE A 131 -1.82 -0.26 11.62
N GLN A 132 -2.68 0.75 11.73
CA GLN A 132 -4.14 0.63 11.66
C GLN A 132 -4.73 1.87 11.00
N GLY A 133 -5.99 1.85 10.57
CA GLY A 133 -6.63 2.99 9.90
C GLY A 133 -6.10 3.21 8.47
N LEU A 134 -5.50 2.17 7.88
CA LEU A 134 -5.00 2.18 6.52
C LEU A 134 -6.12 2.38 5.49
N HIS A 135 -7.36 1.96 5.76
CA HIS A 135 -8.49 2.12 4.84
C HIS A 135 -8.85 3.59 4.62
N GLU A 136 -8.82 4.41 5.68
CA GLU A 136 -9.05 5.86 5.60
C GLU A 136 -7.92 6.51 4.79
N ASP A 137 -6.67 6.19 5.16
CA ASP A 137 -5.50 6.72 4.47
C ASP A 137 -5.49 6.29 2.99
N PHE A 138 -5.83 5.04 2.64
CA PHE A 138 -5.84 4.53 1.26
C PHE A 138 -6.87 5.19 0.35
N ILE A 139 -8.03 5.60 0.90
CA ILE A 139 -9.03 6.36 0.14
C ILE A 139 -8.47 7.72 -0.27
N GLU A 140 -7.68 8.35 0.60
CA GLU A 140 -7.06 9.67 0.36
C GLU A 140 -5.68 9.56 -0.30
N PHE A 141 -5.06 8.37 -0.29
CA PHE A 141 -3.74 8.09 -0.85
C PHE A 141 -3.83 7.94 -2.37
N GLU A 142 -3.82 9.09 -3.05
CA GLU A 142 -3.74 9.12 -4.50
C GLU A 142 -2.32 8.82 -4.99
N GLU A 143 -2.18 8.26 -6.19
CA GLU A 143 -0.86 8.00 -6.77
C GLU A 143 -0.01 9.26 -6.95
N SER A 144 -0.67 10.43 -7.03
CA SER A 144 -0.01 11.73 -7.02
C SER A 144 0.66 12.08 -5.69
N GLU A 145 0.30 11.39 -4.60
CA GLU A 145 0.97 11.52 -3.30
C GLU A 145 2.39 10.93 -3.33
N LEU A 146 2.69 10.08 -4.31
CA LEU A 146 4.01 9.55 -4.59
C LEU A 146 4.70 10.37 -5.67
N THR A 147 5.98 10.67 -5.47
CA THR A 147 6.82 11.14 -6.56
C THR A 147 6.81 10.10 -7.70
N PRO A 148 6.66 10.50 -8.98
CA PRO A 148 6.69 9.56 -10.09
C PRO A 148 7.93 8.68 -10.00
N ASP A 149 7.76 7.38 -10.20
CA ASP A 149 8.89 6.45 -10.24
C ASP A 149 9.84 6.91 -11.36
N THR A 150 11.02 7.39 -10.98
CA THR A 150 12.08 7.76 -11.93
C THR A 150 12.75 6.55 -12.56
N LYS A 151 12.28 5.33 -12.27
CA LYS A 151 12.74 4.10 -12.90
C LYS A 151 11.84 3.78 -14.08
N ALA A 152 12.22 4.33 -15.23
CA ALA A 152 11.94 3.76 -16.54
C ALA A 152 12.94 2.64 -16.85
#